data_AF-A0A1L2FRA8-F1
#
_entry.id   AF-A0A1L2FRA8-F1
#
_cell.length_a   1.000
_cell.length_b   1.000
_cell.length_c   1.000
_cell.angle_alpha   90.00
_cell.angle_beta   90.00
_cell.angle_gamma   90.00
#
_symmetry.space_group_name_H-M   'P 1'
#
loop_
_entity.id
_entity.type
_entity.pdbx_description
1 polymer ?
#
loop_
_entity_poly.entity_id
_entity_poly.type
_entity_poly.pdbx_seq_one_letter_code
_entity_poly.pdbx_strand_id
1 'polypeptide(L)'
;LHGVGVSVVNALSTKVSVEIKTDGHRWTQDYKLGVPTAPLVQHEETAETGTSVTFWADPDIFETTEYSFETLSRRFQEMAFLNKGLTIRLADERESAKAVAGADEAGADEKAEVKTVTYHYEGGIVDFVKYLNSR
;
A
#
# COMPACT_ATOMS: atom_id res chain seq x y z
N LEU A 1 -5.59 9.59 20.31
CA LEU A 1 -5.87 9.13 18.94
C LEU A 1 -7.24 9.66 18.54
N HIS A 2 -7.39 10.35 17.40
CA HIS A 2 -8.61 11.12 17.08
C HIS A 2 -9.66 10.35 16.25
N GLY A 3 -9.39 9.11 15.82
CA GLY A 3 -10.36 8.30 15.05
C GLY A 3 -10.67 8.80 13.63
N VAL A 4 -10.03 9.89 13.18
CA VAL A 4 -10.33 10.56 11.91
C VAL A 4 -9.50 10.12 10.69
N GLY A 5 -8.52 9.24 10.88
CA GLY A 5 -7.53 8.94 9.82
C GLY A 5 -8.16 8.44 8.53
N VAL A 6 -8.90 7.33 8.59
CA VAL A 6 -9.52 6.72 7.41
C VAL A 6 -10.69 7.54 6.85
N SER A 7 -11.42 8.26 7.70
CA SER A 7 -12.51 9.14 7.25
C SER A 7 -11.99 10.33 6.45
N VAL A 8 -10.82 10.88 6.82
CA VAL A 8 -10.16 11.94 6.04
C VAL A 8 -9.70 11.40 4.69
N VAL A 9 -9.08 10.21 4.64
CA VAL A 9 -8.68 9.58 3.36
C VAL A 9 -9.89 9.41 2.44
N ASN A 10 -11.02 8.94 2.97
CA ASN A 10 -12.26 8.78 2.21
C ASN A 10 -12.83 10.13 1.72
N ALA A 11 -12.79 11.17 2.55
CA ALA A 11 -13.27 12.50 2.17
C ALA A 11 -12.40 13.16 1.09
N LEU A 12 -11.12 12.82 1.00
CA LEU A 12 -10.16 13.39 0.04
C LEU A 12 -9.91 12.47 -1.18
N SER A 13 -10.79 11.50 -1.41
CA SER A 13 -10.67 10.55 -2.52
C SER A 13 -11.90 10.59 -3.43
N THR A 14 -11.67 10.47 -4.74
CA THR A 14 -12.77 10.28 -5.71
C THR A 14 -13.48 8.95 -5.52
N LYS A 15 -12.71 7.93 -5.11
CA LYS A 15 -13.20 6.58 -4.84
C LYS A 15 -12.41 5.96 -3.67
N VAL A 16 -13.08 5.15 -2.86
CA VAL A 16 -12.44 4.19 -1.94
C VAL A 16 -13.15 2.85 -2.07
N SER A 17 -12.39 1.77 -2.13
CA SER A 17 -12.86 0.39 -2.08
C SER A 17 -12.28 -0.27 -0.83
N VAL A 18 -13.15 -0.85 -0.01
CA VAL A 18 -12.77 -1.54 1.22
C VAL A 18 -13.18 -3.00 1.11
N GLU A 19 -12.24 -3.90 1.34
CA GLU A 19 -12.48 -5.34 1.50
C GLU A 19 -12.04 -5.75 2.92
N ILE A 20 -12.90 -6.47 3.63
CA ILE A 20 -12.64 -6.97 4.98
C ILE A 20 -12.90 -8.47 4.99
N LYS A 21 -11.95 -9.25 5.50
CA LYS A 21 -12.14 -10.68 5.75
C LYS A 21 -12.21 -10.88 7.27
N THR A 22 -13.40 -11.16 7.78
CA THR A 22 -13.70 -11.32 9.21
C THR A 22 -14.98 -12.14 9.40
N ASP A 23 -15.14 -12.76 10.58
CA ASP A 23 -16.33 -13.55 10.93
C ASP A 23 -16.64 -14.65 9.92
N GLY A 24 -15.57 -15.27 9.40
CA GLY A 24 -15.63 -16.37 8.43
C GLY A 24 -16.06 -15.96 7.03
N HIS A 25 -16.16 -14.65 6.71
CA HIS A 25 -16.65 -14.16 5.41
C HIS A 25 -15.82 -13.01 4.86
N ARG A 26 -15.84 -12.85 3.53
CA ARG A 26 -15.36 -11.64 2.85
C ARG A 26 -16.49 -10.61 2.77
N TRP A 27 -16.17 -9.35 3.03
CA TRP A 27 -17.09 -8.21 3.02
C TRP A 27 -16.53 -7.10 2.14
N THR A 28 -17.36 -6.41 1.38
CA THR A 28 -16.93 -5.26 0.57
C THR A 28 -17.85 -4.07 0.68
N GLN A 29 -17.28 -2.87 0.62
CA GLN A 29 -18.03 -1.63 0.43
C GLN A 29 -17.24 -0.62 -0.39
N ASP A 30 -17.92 0.00 -1.35
CA ASP A 30 -17.38 1.07 -2.18
C ASP A 30 -17.92 2.43 -1.74
N TYR A 31 -17.07 3.45 -1.88
CA TYR A 31 -17.36 4.84 -1.58
C TYR A 31 -17.00 5.71 -2.79
N LYS A 32 -17.77 6.76 -3.02
CA LYS A 32 -17.50 7.80 -4.01
C LYS A 32 -17.63 9.16 -3.33
N LEU A 33 -16.56 9.98 -3.39
CA LEU A 33 -16.51 11.30 -2.77
C LEU A 33 -16.98 11.29 -1.30
N GLY A 34 -16.45 10.33 -0.51
CA GLY A 34 -16.80 10.17 0.90
C GLY A 34 -18.10 9.42 1.20
N VAL A 35 -18.97 9.17 0.22
CA VAL A 35 -20.31 8.60 0.43
C VAL A 35 -20.36 7.12 0.00
N PRO A 36 -20.91 6.19 0.80
CA PRO A 36 -21.05 4.80 0.40
C PRO A 36 -21.98 4.67 -0.83
N THR A 37 -21.56 3.88 -1.82
CA THR A 37 -22.34 3.66 -3.05
C THR A 37 -23.42 2.59 -2.87
N ALA A 38 -23.23 1.70 -1.90
CA ALA A 38 -24.15 0.64 -1.52
C ALA A 38 -23.96 0.25 -0.03
N PRO A 39 -24.92 -0.46 0.58
CA PRO A 39 -24.71 -1.14 1.85
C PRO A 39 -23.53 -2.12 1.79
N LEU A 40 -22.99 -2.50 2.95
CA LEU A 40 -21.96 -3.53 3.07
C LEU A 40 -22.47 -4.86 2.50
N VAL A 41 -21.67 -5.48 1.62
CA VAL A 41 -22.04 -6.74 0.95
C VAL A 41 -21.22 -7.89 1.56
N GLN A 42 -21.91 -8.94 2.01
CA GLN A 42 -21.31 -10.21 2.41
C GLN A 42 -21.09 -11.09 1.17
N HIS A 43 -19.92 -11.71 1.09
CA HIS A 43 -19.51 -12.62 0.02
C HIS A 43 -19.33 -14.04 0.55
N GLU A 44 -18.50 -14.84 -0.11
CA GLU A 44 -18.22 -16.22 0.26
C GLU A 44 -17.54 -16.36 1.64
N GLU A 45 -17.63 -17.58 2.17
CA GLU A 45 -16.89 -17.98 3.35
C GLU A 45 -15.38 -18.00 3.10
N THR A 46 -14.60 -17.55 4.07
CA THR A 46 -13.14 -17.58 4.03
C THR A 46 -12.55 -17.83 5.41
N ALA A 47 -11.45 -18.60 5.45
CA ALA A 47 -10.65 -18.81 6.66
C ALA A 47 -9.58 -17.72 6.85
N GLU A 48 -9.40 -16.84 5.87
CA GLU A 48 -8.46 -15.73 5.93
C GLU A 48 -9.02 -14.56 6.75
N THR A 49 -8.11 -13.75 7.30
CA THR A 49 -8.46 -12.51 7.99
C THR A 49 -7.65 -11.36 7.44
N GLY A 50 -8.22 -10.16 7.38
CA GLY A 50 -7.48 -8.98 6.97
C GLY A 50 -8.36 -7.84 6.50
N THR A 51 -7.71 -6.74 6.11
CA THR A 51 -8.38 -5.57 5.55
C THR A 51 -7.54 -5.03 4.42
N SER A 52 -8.17 -4.84 3.27
CA SER A 52 -7.59 -4.19 2.10
C SER A 52 -8.35 -2.89 1.86
N VAL A 53 -7.61 -1.80 1.71
CA VAL A 53 -8.16 -0.49 1.35
C VAL A 53 -7.46 0.00 0.10
N THR A 54 -8.24 0.29 -0.93
CA THR A 54 -7.77 0.91 -2.17
C THR A 54 -8.44 2.26 -2.32
N PHE A 55 -7.68 3.31 -2.60
CA PHE A 55 -8.22 4.66 -2.71
C PHE A 55 -7.59 5.41 -3.89
N TRP A 56 -8.33 6.39 -4.39
CA TRP A 56 -7.93 7.23 -5.52
C TRP A 56 -8.00 8.68 -5.07
N ALA A 57 -6.83 9.29 -4.82
CA ALA A 57 -6.72 10.69 -4.40
C ALA A 57 -7.45 11.62 -5.39
N ASP A 58 -8.11 12.65 -4.85
CA ASP A 58 -8.90 13.57 -5.64
C ASP A 58 -8.04 14.63 -6.35
N PRO A 59 -7.98 14.65 -7.70
CA PRO A 59 -7.18 15.63 -8.45
C PRO A 59 -7.73 17.06 -8.37
N ASP A 60 -8.98 17.26 -7.93
CA ASP A 60 -9.53 18.59 -7.70
C ASP A 60 -9.06 19.16 -6.34
N ILE A 61 -8.55 18.30 -5.45
CA ILE A 61 -8.04 18.66 -4.12
C ILE A 61 -6.51 18.72 -4.11
N PHE A 62 -5.84 17.74 -4.73
CA PHE A 62 -4.39 17.63 -4.71
C PHE A 62 -3.75 18.12 -6.00
N GLU A 63 -2.67 18.89 -5.88
CA GLU A 63 -1.86 19.33 -7.03
C GLU A 63 -1.24 18.16 -7.81
N THR A 64 -0.95 17.05 -7.13
CA THR A 64 -0.44 15.82 -7.73
C THR A 64 -1.07 14.59 -7.07
N THR A 65 -1.43 13.61 -7.88
CA THR A 65 -1.92 12.30 -7.45
C THR A 65 -0.92 11.18 -7.75
N GLU A 66 0.27 11.53 -8.24
CA GLU A 66 1.34 10.57 -8.52
C GLU A 66 2.14 10.25 -7.26
N TYR A 67 2.15 8.98 -6.87
CA TYR A 67 2.87 8.54 -5.67
C TYR A 67 4.35 8.29 -5.95
N SER A 68 5.21 8.83 -5.08
CA SER A 68 6.66 8.62 -5.11
C SER A 68 7.03 7.29 -4.44
N PHE A 69 7.57 6.35 -5.22
CA PHE A 69 8.05 5.08 -4.69
C PHE A 69 9.12 5.27 -3.63
N GLU A 70 10.06 6.20 -3.84
CA GLU A 70 11.14 6.50 -2.89
C GLU A 70 10.59 7.00 -1.55
N THR A 71 9.60 7.90 -1.59
CA THR A 71 8.98 8.45 -0.38
C THR A 71 8.28 7.36 0.43
N LEU A 72 7.49 6.50 -0.24
CA LEU A 72 6.80 5.37 0.40
C LEU A 72 7.80 4.34 0.93
N SER A 73 8.80 3.97 0.12
CA SER A 73 9.88 3.05 0.45
C SER A 73 10.60 3.46 1.74
N ARG A 74 11.03 4.73 1.84
CA ARG A 74 11.67 5.26 3.06
C ARG A 74 10.74 5.15 4.27
N ARG A 75 9.47 5.56 4.13
CA ARG A 75 8.51 5.55 5.23
C ARG A 75 8.21 4.12 5.72
N PHE A 76 8.07 3.18 4.79
CA PHE A 76 7.80 1.78 5.09
C PHE A 76 9.00 1.07 5.71
N GLN A 77 10.21 1.40 5.25
CA GLN A 77 11.44 0.90 5.86
C GLN A 77 11.57 1.36 7.32
N GLU A 78 11.35 2.66 7.59
CA GLU A 78 11.31 3.20 8.95
C GLU A 78 10.28 2.47 9.83
N MET A 79 9.07 2.24 9.31
CA MET A 79 8.04 1.51 10.05
C MET A 79 8.43 0.06 10.35
N ALA A 80 9.07 -0.65 9.42
CA ALA A 80 9.55 -2.00 9.64
C ALA A 80 10.64 -2.04 10.73
N PHE A 81 11.51 -1.03 10.81
CA PHE A 81 12.46 -0.92 11.92
C PHE A 81 11.78 -0.66 13.27
N LEU A 82 10.73 0.16 13.30
CA LEU A 82 10.05 0.51 14.55
C LEU A 82 9.17 -0.63 15.08
N ASN A 83 8.77 -1.56 14.21
CA ASN A 83 7.88 -2.68 14.53
C ASN A 83 8.59 -4.02 14.28
N LYS A 84 9.29 -4.52 15.31
CA LYS A 84 10.06 -5.79 15.22
C LYS A 84 9.19 -6.93 14.71
N GLY A 85 9.73 -7.69 13.75
CA GLY A 85 9.05 -8.84 13.14
C GLY A 85 7.94 -8.47 12.13
N LEU A 86 7.63 -7.18 11.93
CA LEU A 86 6.67 -6.75 10.91
C LEU A 86 7.31 -6.83 9.52
N THR A 87 6.68 -7.59 8.63
CA THR A 87 7.02 -7.60 7.21
C THR A 87 6.17 -6.59 6.46
N ILE A 88 6.82 -5.66 5.75
CA ILE A 88 6.15 -4.70 4.88
C ILE A 88 6.65 -4.91 3.45
N ARG A 89 5.72 -5.16 2.52
CA ARG A 89 6.00 -5.28 1.08
C ARG A 89 5.46 -4.05 0.36
N LEU A 90 6.27 -3.46 -0.52
CA LEU A 90 5.89 -2.39 -1.42
C LEU A 90 6.12 -2.83 -2.86
N ALA A 91 5.09 -2.73 -3.70
CA ALA A 91 5.14 -3.03 -5.12
C ALA A 91 4.66 -1.82 -5.94
N ASP A 92 5.36 -1.52 -7.03
CA ASP A 92 4.99 -0.49 -7.99
C ASP A 92 4.52 -1.14 -9.30
N GLU A 93 3.21 -1.21 -9.48
CA GLU A 93 2.58 -1.90 -10.61
C GLU A 93 2.49 -1.04 -11.87
N ARG A 94 2.99 0.20 -11.85
CA ARG A 94 3.00 1.10 -13.02
C ARG A 94 3.90 0.54 -14.12
N GLU A 95 3.45 0.63 -15.38
CA GLU A 95 4.26 0.21 -16.54
C GLU A 95 5.62 0.92 -16.61
N SER A 96 5.67 2.20 -16.23
CA SER A 96 6.91 2.99 -16.18
C SER A 96 7.94 2.42 -15.20
N ALA A 97 7.51 1.74 -14.13
CA ALA A 97 8.41 1.12 -13.17
C ALA A 97 9.00 -0.20 -13.69
N LYS A 98 8.27 -0.92 -14.56
CA LYS A 98 8.69 -2.20 -15.12
C LYS A 98 9.80 -2.05 -16.17
N ALA A 99 9.77 -0.95 -16.95
CA ALA A 99 10.77 -0.67 -17.97
C ALA A 99 12.18 -0.42 -17.41
N VAL A 100 12.31 -0.01 -16.14
CA VAL A 100 13.60 0.28 -15.50
C VAL A 100 14.28 -0.97 -14.95
N ALA A 101 13.55 -2.07 -14.77
CA ALA A 101 14.08 -3.30 -14.19
C ALA A 101 14.89 -4.17 -15.16
N GLY A 102 14.94 -3.81 -16.46
CA GLY A 102 15.61 -4.60 -17.52
C GLY A 102 16.36 -3.75 -18.56
N ALA A 103 16.80 -2.53 -18.22
CA ALA A 103 17.42 -1.64 -19.19
C ALA A 103 18.90 -1.95 -19.53
N ASP A 104 19.50 -2.99 -18.95
CA ASP A 104 20.91 -3.35 -19.18
C ASP A 104 21.12 -4.58 -20.08
N GLU A 105 20.09 -5.35 -20.46
CA GLU A 105 20.25 -6.47 -21.40
C GLU A 105 19.20 -6.46 -22.53
N ALA A 106 19.66 -6.15 -23.74
CA ALA A 106 18.86 -6.22 -24.95
C ALA A 106 18.64 -7.69 -25.37
N GLY A 107 17.58 -8.31 -24.86
CA GLY A 107 17.09 -9.63 -25.28
C GLY A 107 15.56 -9.64 -25.29
N ALA A 108 14.97 -9.84 -26.47
CA ALA A 108 13.52 -9.94 -26.64
C ALA A 108 13.00 -11.24 -25.99
N ASP A 109 12.46 -11.14 -24.78
CA ASP A 109 11.40 -11.98 -24.15
C ASP A 109 11.37 -11.82 -22.60
N GLU A 110 11.83 -10.70 -22.06
CA GLU A 110 11.78 -10.46 -20.61
C GLU A 110 10.44 -9.87 -20.19
N LYS A 111 9.64 -10.67 -19.49
CA LYS A 111 8.44 -10.20 -18.79
C LYS A 111 8.84 -9.07 -17.87
N ALA A 112 8.36 -7.87 -18.16
CA ALA A 112 8.66 -6.68 -17.38
C ALA A 112 8.23 -6.90 -15.92
N GLU A 113 9.19 -7.11 -15.01
CA GLU A 113 8.92 -7.44 -13.62
C GLU A 113 8.44 -6.22 -12.83
N VAL A 114 7.47 -6.43 -11.94
CA VAL A 114 6.95 -5.40 -11.04
C VAL A 114 8.03 -5.02 -10.04
N LYS A 115 8.45 -3.76 -10.04
CA LYS A 115 9.43 -3.24 -9.05
C LYS A 115 8.88 -3.45 -7.63
N THR A 116 9.56 -4.31 -6.86
CA THR A 116 9.12 -4.74 -5.54
C THR A 116 10.26 -4.63 -4.52
N VAL A 117 9.96 -4.19 -3.31
CA VAL A 117 10.87 -4.22 -2.14
C VAL A 117 10.14 -4.80 -0.93
N THR A 118 10.87 -5.53 -0.08
CA THR A 118 10.34 -6.10 1.17
C THR A 118 11.25 -5.72 2.32
N TYR A 119 10.65 -5.19 3.39
CA TYR A 119 11.33 -4.82 4.63
C TYR A 119 10.90 -5.74 5.75
N HIS A 120 11.88 -6.24 6.50
CA HIS A 120 11.68 -7.07 7.68
C HIS A 120 12.92 -6.95 8.56
N TYR A 121 12.74 -6.56 9.83
CA TYR A 121 13.84 -6.32 10.76
C TYR A 121 13.54 -6.91 12.14
N GLU A 122 14.43 -7.78 12.62
CA GLU A 122 14.32 -8.45 13.92
C GLU A 122 14.95 -7.62 15.06
N GLY A 123 16.02 -6.88 14.79
CA GLY A 123 16.70 -6.03 15.77
C GLY A 123 15.96 -4.71 16.04
N GLY A 124 14.98 -4.36 15.21
CA GLY A 124 14.15 -3.16 15.33
C GLY A 124 14.96 -1.87 15.33
N ILE A 125 14.76 -1.00 16.33
CA ILE A 125 15.47 0.29 16.45
C ILE A 125 17.00 0.15 16.46
N VAL A 126 17.54 -0.98 16.96
CA VAL A 126 19.00 -1.22 16.92
C VAL A 126 19.49 -1.29 15.47
N ASP A 127 18.73 -1.94 14.59
CA ASP A 127 19.05 -2.03 13.18
C ASP A 127 18.83 -0.68 12.48
N PHE A 128 17.87 0.12 12.95
CA PHE A 128 17.67 1.48 12.44
C PHE A 128 18.88 2.38 12.71
N VAL A 129 19.40 2.37 13.94
CA VAL A 129 20.57 3.18 14.31
C VAL A 129 21.80 2.72 13.51
N LYS A 130 22.00 1.41 13.33
CA LYS A 130 23.07 0.89 12.46
C LYS A 130 22.92 1.38 11.03
N TYR A 131 21.70 1.33 10.48
CA TYR A 131 21.40 1.82 9.14
C TYR A 131 21.73 3.32 9.00
N LEU A 132 21.32 4.15 9.95
CA LEU A 132 21.62 5.59 9.95
C LEU A 132 23.13 5.88 10.03
N ASN A 133 23.88 5.09 10.79
CA ASN A 133 25.33 5.25 10.96
C ASN A 133 26.17 4.64 9.82
N SER A 134 25.54 3.90 8.89
CA SER A 134 26.20 3.35 7.71
C SER A 134 26.19 4.28 6.49
N ARG A 135 25.59 5.47 6.64
CA ARG A 135 25.55 6.52 5.63
C ARG A 135 26.66 7.56 5.83
#